data_AF-A0A0C1QUJ3-F1
#
_entry.id   AF-A0A0C1QUJ3-F1
#
_cell.length_a   1.000
_cell.length_b   1.000
_cell.length_c   1.000
_cell.angle_alpha   90.00
_cell.angle_beta   90.00
_cell.angle_gamma   90.00
#
_symmetry.space_group_name_H-M   'P 1'
#
loop_
_entity.id
_entity.type
_entity.pdbx_description
1 polymer ?
#
loop_
_entity_poly.entity_id
_entity_poly.type
_entity_poly.pdbx_seq_one_letter_code
_entity_poly.pdbx_strand_id
1 'polypeptide(L)'
;MQVSYQYKLRPRENQSKVMDSWLDMQRSLFNWFLADRIDGYYQTFVMGEYCDIRTRTEQCPLTCSLSKNSNLHNPWKNPDKNGVVKKRSASLMQDAYLAEMKQARPWYKTIHSNVLQMLVKRLECSMEGFFKHGRGFPSFKNRSNFRSFQYKPGDVKLDGNKIYLPLIGWMRFYNSRPIPQGFEIRTVTLRKKADGWYTSILIRDDSVPDYPTPKEVNTIVGVDMGLTKLVHCSDGSEFDNPRPSTSKKGKRTLKIRQRRLSRKKKGSANRKKEAQKLARLHKKRADKRSAYQWLVASKIVRKADAISVEDLNIKGMKARCKPKPDDVKQGRFLKNGQSAKRGLNRSISDASWGTLIEKIQYAAAKSGKSFFKV
;
A
#
# COMPACT_ATOMS: atom_id res chain seq x y z
N MET A 1 -15.76 -8.08 -12.90
CA MET A 1 -15.43 -8.35 -11.49
C MET A 1 -13.93 -8.43 -11.31
N GLN A 2 -13.32 -7.42 -10.68
CA GLN A 2 -11.90 -7.42 -10.31
C GLN A 2 -11.71 -7.56 -8.79
N VAL A 3 -11.05 -8.64 -8.33
CA VAL A 3 -10.88 -8.93 -6.90
C VAL A 3 -9.44 -9.33 -6.58
N SER A 4 -8.93 -8.97 -5.39
CA SER A 4 -7.59 -9.38 -4.94
C SER A 4 -7.68 -10.42 -3.82
N TYR A 5 -7.13 -11.62 -4.07
CA TYR A 5 -7.03 -12.68 -3.07
C TYR A 5 -5.65 -12.75 -2.45
N GLN A 6 -5.60 -12.63 -1.12
CA GLN A 6 -4.36 -12.77 -0.36
C GLN A 6 -4.24 -14.17 0.25
N TYR A 7 -3.07 -14.78 0.08
CA TYR A 7 -2.68 -16.07 0.64
C TYR A 7 -1.32 -16.00 1.34
N LYS A 8 -1.11 -16.86 2.35
CA LYS A 8 0.19 -17.00 3.02
C LYS A 8 1.05 -18.04 2.30
N LEU A 9 2.28 -17.70 1.94
CA LEU A 9 3.20 -18.59 1.24
C LEU A 9 3.97 -19.50 2.22
N ARG A 10 4.40 -20.67 1.73
CA ARG A 10 5.28 -21.64 2.40
C ARG A 10 6.56 -21.83 1.56
N PRO A 11 7.43 -20.82 1.45
CA PRO A 11 8.68 -20.93 0.71
C PRO A 11 9.67 -21.84 1.44
N ARG A 12 10.54 -22.53 0.69
CA ARG A 12 11.76 -23.14 1.24
C ARG A 12 12.71 -22.04 1.72
N GLU A 13 13.68 -22.39 2.57
CA GLU A 13 14.63 -21.40 3.10
C GLU A 13 15.41 -20.69 1.98
N ASN A 14 15.90 -21.45 1.00
CA ASN A 14 16.61 -20.91 -0.16
C ASN A 14 15.73 -19.93 -0.97
N GLN A 15 14.47 -20.29 -1.21
CA GLN A 15 13.51 -19.39 -1.90
C GLN A 15 13.26 -18.11 -1.09
N SER A 16 13.15 -18.22 0.24
CA SER A 16 13.01 -17.03 1.09
C SER A 16 14.26 -16.12 1.04
N LYS A 17 15.46 -16.71 0.97
CA LYS A 17 16.72 -15.95 0.80
C LYS A 17 16.76 -15.22 -0.55
N VAL A 18 16.37 -15.89 -1.64
CA VAL A 18 16.27 -15.28 -2.97
C VAL A 18 15.28 -14.12 -2.98
N MET A 19 14.06 -14.31 -2.46
CA MET A 19 13.05 -13.24 -2.39
C MET A 19 13.49 -12.06 -1.50
N ASP A 20 14.23 -12.33 -0.42
CA ASP A 20 14.81 -11.29 0.43
C ASP A 20 15.89 -10.48 -0.30
N SER A 21 16.75 -11.18 -1.04
CA SER A 21 17.77 -10.55 -1.89
C SER A 21 17.12 -9.66 -2.96
N TRP A 22 16.10 -10.16 -3.65
CA TRP A 22 15.35 -9.40 -4.66
C TRP A 22 14.73 -8.12 -4.08
N LEU A 23 14.17 -8.15 -2.87
CA LEU A 23 13.63 -6.95 -2.22
C LEU A 23 14.72 -5.91 -1.95
N ASP A 24 15.89 -6.34 -1.48
CA ASP A 24 17.01 -5.43 -1.21
C ASP A 24 17.57 -4.82 -2.49
N MET A 25 17.71 -5.63 -3.54
CA MET A 25 18.16 -5.17 -4.87
C MET A 25 17.17 -4.18 -5.48
N GLN A 26 15.87 -4.52 -5.51
CA GLN A 26 14.85 -3.61 -6.03
C GLN A 26 14.72 -2.33 -5.22
N ARG A 27 14.92 -2.38 -3.90
CA ARG A 27 14.93 -1.18 -3.07
C ARG A 27 16.09 -0.25 -3.45
N SER A 28 17.28 -0.80 -3.63
CA SER A 28 18.45 -0.03 -4.07
C SER A 28 18.21 0.58 -5.45
N LEU A 29 17.68 -0.20 -6.39
CA LEU A 29 17.33 0.28 -7.72
C LEU A 29 16.24 1.35 -7.70
N PHE A 30 15.18 1.19 -6.90
CA PHE A 30 14.13 2.19 -6.74
C PHE A 30 14.70 3.51 -6.24
N ASN A 31 15.58 3.47 -5.25
CA ASN A 31 16.21 4.67 -4.72
C ASN A 31 17.14 5.32 -5.73
N TRP A 32 17.87 4.52 -6.51
CA TRP A 32 18.73 5.05 -7.56
C TRP A 32 17.91 5.75 -8.65
N PHE A 33 16.83 5.12 -9.13
CA PHE A 33 15.90 5.75 -10.06
C PHE A 33 15.22 6.98 -9.48
N LEU A 34 14.88 6.98 -8.19
CA LEU A 34 14.30 8.14 -7.53
C LEU A 34 15.30 9.29 -7.41
N ALA A 35 16.58 9.01 -7.12
CA ALA A 35 17.63 10.02 -7.07
C ALA A 35 17.77 10.72 -8.44
N ASP A 36 17.83 9.94 -9.52
CA ASP A 36 17.82 10.47 -10.88
C ASP A 36 16.63 11.41 -11.16
N ARG A 37 15.43 11.08 -10.67
CA ARG A 37 14.26 11.98 -10.80
C ARG A 37 14.37 13.24 -9.96
N ILE A 38 14.93 13.11 -8.77
CA ILE A 38 15.15 14.23 -7.86
C ILE A 38 16.12 15.21 -8.49
N ASP A 39 17.23 14.70 -9.03
CA ASP A 39 18.25 15.49 -9.68
C ASP A 39 17.67 16.21 -10.91
N GLY A 40 16.95 15.50 -11.78
CA GLY A 40 16.24 16.12 -12.91
C GLY A 40 15.19 17.17 -12.50
N TYR A 41 14.47 16.94 -11.39
CA TYR A 41 13.52 17.90 -10.86
C TYR A 41 14.20 19.17 -10.32
N TYR A 42 15.26 19.05 -9.52
CA TYR A 42 15.93 20.20 -8.93
C TYR A 42 16.78 21.00 -9.91
N GLN A 43 17.40 20.35 -10.91
CA GLN A 43 18.11 21.05 -11.98
C GLN A 43 17.22 22.06 -12.72
N THR A 44 15.90 21.80 -12.79
CA THR A 44 14.92 22.72 -13.39
C THR A 44 14.81 24.06 -12.63
N PHE A 45 14.95 24.06 -11.30
CA PHE A 45 14.75 25.27 -10.49
C PHE A 45 15.95 26.24 -10.52
N VAL A 46 17.12 25.78 -10.96
CA VAL A 46 18.36 26.57 -10.91
C VAL A 46 18.59 27.38 -12.20
N MET A 47 18.06 26.95 -13.34
CA MET A 47 18.43 27.52 -14.65
C MET A 47 17.35 28.35 -15.36
N GLY A 48 16.08 28.36 -14.90
CA GLY A 48 14.99 29.12 -15.53
C GLY A 48 14.54 28.62 -16.92
N GLU A 49 13.47 29.22 -17.46
CA GLU A 49 12.94 28.99 -18.82
C GLU A 49 13.35 30.15 -19.74
N TYR A 50 13.87 29.90 -20.95
CA TYR A 50 14.04 30.95 -21.97
C TYR A 50 13.74 30.43 -23.38
N CYS A 51 13.34 31.30 -24.31
CA CYS A 51 12.85 30.89 -25.63
C CYS A 51 13.95 30.99 -26.69
N ASP A 52 14.14 29.94 -27.50
CA ASP A 52 15.02 29.99 -28.67
C ASP A 52 14.32 30.72 -29.82
N ILE A 53 14.93 31.82 -30.27
CA ILE A 53 14.36 32.77 -31.24
C ILE A 53 14.20 32.13 -32.64
N ARG A 54 14.96 31.07 -32.96
CA ARG A 54 14.86 30.38 -34.26
C ARG A 54 13.76 29.32 -34.31
N THR A 55 13.47 28.65 -33.19
CA THR A 55 12.46 27.57 -33.15
C THR A 55 11.15 27.99 -32.48
N ARG A 56 11.13 29.17 -31.81
CA ARG A 56 10.01 29.71 -31.00
C ARG A 56 9.49 28.71 -29.94
N THR A 57 10.36 27.84 -29.45
CA THR A 57 10.07 26.89 -28.37
C THR A 57 10.81 27.29 -27.11
N GLU A 58 10.16 27.19 -25.95
CA GLU A 58 10.81 27.33 -24.64
C GLU A 58 11.87 26.23 -24.45
N GLN A 59 13.12 26.64 -24.20
CA GLN A 59 14.28 25.77 -24.00
C GLN A 59 15.14 26.23 -22.78
N CYS A 60 16.09 25.37 -22.36
CA CYS A 60 17.00 25.57 -21.22
C CYS A 60 18.43 25.13 -21.66
N PRO A 61 19.55 25.73 -21.18
CA PRO A 61 20.68 25.98 -22.07
C PRO A 61 21.60 24.82 -22.47
N LEU A 62 21.71 23.68 -21.76
CA LEU A 62 22.80 22.72 -22.05
C LEU A 62 22.45 21.24 -21.85
N THR A 63 21.36 20.76 -22.46
CA THR A 63 20.85 19.36 -22.41
C THR A 63 20.21 18.92 -21.09
N CYS A 64 18.97 19.30 -20.89
CA CYS A 64 17.98 18.43 -20.25
C CYS A 64 16.63 19.04 -20.57
N SER A 65 15.82 18.33 -21.35
CA SER A 65 14.47 18.80 -21.61
C SER A 65 13.76 18.99 -20.27
N LEU A 66 13.31 20.22 -20.00
CA LEU A 66 12.27 20.51 -19.02
C LEU A 66 11.19 19.42 -19.15
N SER A 67 11.16 18.47 -18.22
CA SER A 67 10.13 17.44 -18.20
C SER A 67 10.27 16.58 -16.96
N LYS A 68 9.18 15.88 -16.67
CA LYS A 68 9.05 14.72 -15.79
C LYS A 68 10.07 13.59 -16.07
N ASN A 69 11.09 13.78 -16.89
CA ASN A 69 11.94 12.75 -17.49
C ASN A 69 13.14 12.34 -16.62
N SER A 70 13.90 11.36 -17.11
CA SER A 70 15.03 10.70 -16.44
C SER A 70 16.30 11.04 -17.20
N ASN A 71 17.47 11.04 -16.58
CA ASN A 71 18.75 11.31 -17.24
C ASN A 71 19.47 10.03 -17.70
N LEU A 72 18.85 8.86 -17.54
CA LEU A 72 19.56 7.58 -17.57
C LEU A 72 19.62 6.91 -18.94
N HIS A 73 18.85 7.37 -19.93
CA HIS A 73 18.83 6.74 -21.25
C HIS A 73 18.39 7.74 -22.32
N ASN A 74 18.51 7.38 -23.60
CA ASN A 74 18.09 8.25 -24.71
C ASN A 74 16.59 8.65 -24.58
N PRO A 75 16.25 9.95 -24.55
CA PRO A 75 14.88 10.43 -24.44
C PRO A 75 14.04 10.17 -25.69
N TRP A 76 14.63 9.80 -26.82
CA TRP A 76 13.91 9.53 -28.06
C TRP A 76 13.74 8.03 -28.30
N LYS A 77 12.58 7.63 -28.80
CA LYS A 77 12.37 6.25 -29.30
C LYS A 77 13.06 6.09 -30.66
N ASN A 78 13.25 4.84 -31.07
CA ASN A 78 13.60 4.54 -32.45
C ASN A 78 12.46 5.01 -33.38
N PRO A 79 12.75 5.39 -34.64
CA PRO A 79 11.74 5.81 -35.59
C PRO A 79 10.66 4.73 -35.77
N ASP A 80 9.39 5.13 -35.77
CA ASP A 80 8.29 4.24 -36.16
C ASP A 80 8.42 3.90 -37.67
N LYS A 81 7.61 2.95 -38.19
CA LYS A 81 7.62 2.55 -39.62
C LYS A 81 7.47 3.72 -40.61
N ASN A 82 6.90 4.85 -40.16
CA ASN A 82 6.68 6.05 -40.95
C ASN A 82 7.76 7.14 -40.70
N GLY A 83 8.88 6.80 -40.05
CA GLY A 83 9.97 7.74 -39.75
C GLY A 83 9.72 8.70 -38.58
N VAL A 84 8.53 8.66 -37.96
CA VAL A 84 8.18 9.55 -36.85
C VAL A 84 8.89 9.13 -35.57
N VAL A 85 9.63 10.06 -34.96
CA VAL A 85 10.35 9.87 -33.69
C VAL A 85 9.53 10.43 -32.54
N LYS A 86 9.12 9.56 -31.60
CA LYS A 86 8.37 9.96 -30.40
C LYS A 86 9.29 10.05 -29.19
N LYS A 87 9.07 11.04 -28.34
CA LYS A 87 9.76 11.18 -27.05
C LYS A 87 9.29 10.10 -26.07
N ARG A 88 10.23 9.49 -25.35
CA ARG A 88 9.96 8.57 -24.24
C ARG A 88 9.48 9.36 -23.05
N SER A 89 8.55 8.78 -22.30
CA SER A 89 8.35 9.22 -20.93
C SER A 89 9.57 8.85 -20.12
N ALA A 90 9.88 9.66 -19.12
CA ALA A 90 10.33 9.24 -17.82
C ALA A 90 10.50 7.72 -17.63
N SER A 91 9.39 7.02 -17.39
CA SER A 91 9.33 5.62 -17.03
C SER A 91 9.93 4.74 -18.13
N LEU A 92 9.61 5.06 -19.39
CA LEU A 92 10.15 4.36 -20.56
C LEU A 92 11.68 4.51 -20.70
N MET A 93 12.25 5.66 -20.31
CA MET A 93 13.71 5.84 -20.29
C MET A 93 14.37 4.94 -19.23
N GLN A 94 13.80 4.91 -18.03
CA GLN A 94 14.30 4.05 -16.94
C GLN A 94 14.10 2.56 -17.24
N ASP A 95 13.02 2.19 -17.93
CA ASP A 95 12.78 0.83 -18.42
C ASP A 95 13.80 0.43 -19.48
N ALA A 96 14.13 1.33 -20.42
CA ALA A 96 15.15 1.07 -21.44
C ALA A 96 16.55 0.94 -20.82
N TYR A 97 16.86 1.78 -19.82
CA TYR A 97 18.11 1.68 -19.05
C TYR A 97 18.30 0.33 -18.33
N LEU A 98 17.23 -0.42 -18.04
CA LEU A 98 17.35 -1.73 -17.38
C LEU A 98 18.25 -2.71 -18.16
N ALA A 99 18.36 -2.57 -19.48
CA ALA A 99 19.24 -3.40 -20.30
C ALA A 99 20.72 -3.10 -20.03
N GLU A 100 21.13 -1.83 -20.14
CA GLU A 100 22.48 -1.34 -19.81
C GLU A 100 22.83 -1.64 -18.35
N MET A 101 21.88 -1.43 -17.45
CA MET A 101 22.05 -1.72 -16.03
C MET A 101 22.37 -3.20 -15.77
N LYS A 102 21.71 -4.12 -16.48
CA LYS A 102 21.98 -5.56 -16.35
C LYS A 102 23.33 -5.96 -16.93
N GLN A 103 23.88 -5.21 -17.89
CA GLN A 103 25.23 -5.40 -18.39
C GLN A 103 26.25 -4.95 -17.32
N ALA A 104 26.08 -3.73 -16.80
CA ALA A 104 26.97 -3.17 -15.77
C ALA A 104 26.86 -3.90 -14.41
N ARG A 105 25.68 -4.46 -14.09
CA ARG A 105 25.40 -5.14 -12.82
C ARG A 105 24.75 -6.52 -13.07
N PRO A 106 25.54 -7.54 -13.43
CA PRO A 106 25.02 -8.84 -13.86
C PRO A 106 24.14 -9.55 -12.84
N TRP A 107 24.31 -9.30 -11.55
CA TRP A 107 23.47 -9.92 -10.50
C TRP A 107 21.98 -9.55 -10.64
N TYR A 108 21.61 -8.45 -11.30
CA TYR A 108 20.21 -8.14 -11.62
C TYR A 108 19.58 -9.03 -12.69
N LYS A 109 20.38 -9.81 -13.44
CA LYS A 109 19.86 -10.86 -14.34
C LYS A 109 19.15 -11.98 -13.57
N THR A 110 19.43 -12.13 -12.28
CA THR A 110 18.72 -13.06 -11.40
C THR A 110 17.27 -12.65 -11.14
N ILE A 111 16.90 -11.38 -11.40
CA ILE A 111 15.53 -10.88 -11.23
C ILE A 111 14.80 -10.93 -12.57
N HIS A 112 13.55 -11.41 -12.53
CA HIS A 112 12.69 -11.45 -13.70
C HIS A 112 12.49 -10.04 -14.30
N SER A 113 12.61 -9.90 -15.63
CA SER A 113 12.54 -8.61 -16.34
C SER A 113 11.27 -7.83 -16.04
N ASN A 114 10.11 -8.50 -16.09
CA ASN A 114 8.83 -7.86 -15.82
C ASN A 114 8.71 -7.38 -14.37
N VAL A 115 9.40 -8.00 -13.42
CA VAL A 115 9.42 -7.55 -12.02
C VAL A 115 10.19 -6.24 -11.89
N LEU A 116 11.28 -6.07 -12.64
CA LEU A 116 12.03 -4.81 -12.70
C LEU A 116 11.21 -3.70 -13.37
N GLN A 117 10.49 -4.00 -14.45
CA GLN A 117 9.60 -3.03 -15.09
C GLN A 117 8.45 -2.61 -14.15
N MET A 118 7.91 -3.53 -13.36
CA MET A 118 6.92 -3.20 -12.32
C MET A 118 7.48 -2.29 -11.21
N LEU A 119 8.79 -2.34 -10.97
CA LEU A 119 9.45 -1.40 -10.06
C LEU A 119 9.44 0.03 -10.62
N VAL A 120 9.76 0.18 -11.90
CA VAL A 120 9.76 1.49 -12.59
C VAL A 120 8.34 2.05 -12.61
N LYS A 121 7.35 1.24 -12.99
CA LYS A 121 5.93 1.60 -12.93
C LYS A 121 5.49 2.04 -11.53
N ARG A 122 6.00 1.39 -10.48
CA ARG A 122 5.71 1.78 -9.09
C ARG A 122 6.27 3.17 -8.74
N LEU A 123 7.44 3.53 -9.26
CA LEU A 123 8.01 4.87 -9.10
C LEU A 123 7.19 5.90 -9.88
N GLU A 124 6.82 5.58 -11.12
CA GLU A 124 5.97 6.43 -11.96
C GLU A 124 4.64 6.76 -11.27
N CYS A 125 3.91 5.76 -10.75
CA CYS A 125 2.67 6.02 -9.99
C CYS A 125 2.90 6.89 -8.75
N SER A 126 4.09 6.84 -8.14
CA SER A 126 4.42 7.70 -7.00
C SER A 126 4.64 9.15 -7.45
N MET A 127 5.34 9.35 -8.57
CA MET A 127 5.58 10.66 -9.18
C MET A 127 4.29 11.28 -9.73
N GLU A 128 3.45 10.51 -10.41
CA GLU A 128 2.13 10.97 -10.84
C GLU A 128 1.26 11.41 -9.66
N GLY A 129 1.36 10.71 -8.52
CA GLY A 129 0.71 11.12 -7.28
C GLY A 129 1.16 12.50 -6.79
N PHE A 130 2.43 12.84 -6.95
CA PHE A 130 2.97 14.16 -6.63
C PHE A 130 2.45 15.20 -7.63
N PHE A 131 2.65 14.99 -8.93
CA PHE A 131 2.31 15.97 -9.96
C PHE A 131 0.81 16.19 -10.16
N LYS A 132 0.00 15.13 -10.20
CA LYS A 132 -1.44 15.21 -10.53
C LYS A 132 -2.34 15.36 -9.31
N HIS A 133 -1.94 14.79 -8.18
CA HIS A 133 -2.82 14.66 -7.00
C HIS A 133 -2.35 15.47 -5.80
N GLY A 134 -1.34 16.34 -5.96
CA GLY A 134 -0.81 17.19 -4.88
C GLY A 134 -0.31 16.41 -3.65
N ARG A 135 0.05 15.13 -3.82
CA ARG A 135 0.65 14.35 -2.73
C ARG A 135 2.07 14.85 -2.49
N GLY A 136 2.62 14.62 -1.30
CA GLY A 136 4.01 14.94 -1.02
C GLY A 136 5.00 14.20 -1.94
N PHE A 137 6.15 14.81 -2.17
CA PHE A 137 7.20 14.28 -3.06
C PHE A 137 7.63 12.85 -2.65
N PRO A 138 7.89 11.93 -3.61
CA PRO A 138 8.27 10.56 -3.28
C PRO A 138 9.57 10.49 -2.46
N SER A 139 9.54 9.76 -1.35
CA SER A 139 10.70 9.58 -0.47
C SER A 139 11.45 8.27 -0.73
N PHE A 140 12.76 8.30 -0.45
CA PHE A 140 13.62 7.13 -0.46
C PHE A 140 13.08 5.99 0.41
N LYS A 141 13.31 4.76 -0.07
CA LYS A 141 12.83 3.54 0.54
C LYS A 141 13.92 2.85 1.35
N ASN A 142 13.56 2.46 2.56
CA ASN A 142 14.37 1.65 3.46
C ASN A 142 13.80 0.23 3.57
N ARG A 143 14.55 -0.69 4.20
CA ARG A 143 14.10 -2.10 4.36
C ARG A 143 12.76 -2.25 5.08
N SER A 144 12.35 -1.24 5.86
CA SER A 144 11.10 -1.28 6.61
C SER A 144 9.87 -0.87 5.79
N ASN A 145 10.04 -0.05 4.75
CA ASN A 145 8.95 0.46 3.91
C ASN A 145 8.90 -0.19 2.51
N PHE A 146 10.00 -0.81 2.05
CA PHE A 146 10.05 -1.61 0.84
C PHE A 146 9.94 -3.10 1.17
N ARG A 147 8.72 -3.65 1.04
CA ARG A 147 8.41 -5.04 1.46
C ARG A 147 7.69 -5.87 0.41
N SER A 148 7.58 -5.37 -0.82
CA SER A 148 6.84 -6.07 -1.87
C SER A 148 7.39 -5.79 -3.24
N PHE A 149 7.21 -6.77 -4.11
CA PHE A 149 7.47 -6.73 -5.54
C PHE A 149 6.31 -7.40 -6.29
N GLN A 150 6.20 -7.16 -7.59
CA GLN A 150 5.03 -7.54 -8.39
C GLN A 150 5.46 -8.21 -9.69
N TYR A 151 4.70 -9.22 -10.11
CA TYR A 151 4.75 -9.83 -11.43
C TYR A 151 3.63 -9.28 -12.31
N LYS A 152 3.85 -9.23 -13.62
CA LYS A 152 2.83 -8.82 -14.59
C LYS A 152 1.82 -9.95 -14.83
N PRO A 153 0.63 -9.63 -15.39
CA PRO A 153 -0.29 -10.64 -15.91
C PRO A 153 0.43 -11.63 -16.84
N GLY A 154 0.12 -12.93 -16.71
CA GLY A 154 0.71 -14.00 -17.51
C GLY A 154 2.05 -14.57 -17.03
N ASP A 155 2.79 -13.86 -16.17
CA ASP A 155 4.12 -14.33 -15.69
C ASP A 155 4.02 -15.53 -14.73
N VAL A 156 2.91 -15.62 -13.99
CA VAL A 156 2.77 -16.52 -12.84
C VAL A 156 1.76 -17.61 -13.17
N LYS A 157 2.12 -18.86 -12.84
CA LYS A 157 1.22 -20.02 -12.98
C LYS A 157 0.70 -20.47 -11.62
N LEU A 158 -0.54 -20.93 -11.58
CA LEU A 158 -1.18 -21.49 -10.39
C LEU A 158 -1.58 -22.94 -10.67
N ASP A 159 -1.34 -23.81 -9.70
CA ASP A 159 -1.70 -25.22 -9.74
C ASP A 159 -2.22 -25.62 -8.36
N GLY A 160 -3.55 -25.68 -8.20
CA GLY A 160 -4.21 -25.96 -6.93
C GLY A 160 -3.74 -25.06 -5.79
N ASN A 161 -2.95 -25.62 -4.86
CA ASN A 161 -2.37 -24.90 -3.71
C ASN A 161 -0.91 -24.44 -3.92
N LYS A 162 -0.42 -24.50 -5.15
CA LYS A 162 0.94 -24.11 -5.54
C LYS A 162 0.92 -22.90 -6.47
N ILE A 163 1.97 -22.11 -6.38
CA ILE A 163 2.25 -20.97 -7.24
C ILE A 163 3.65 -21.12 -7.81
N TYR A 164 3.77 -20.99 -9.13
CA TYR A 164 5.04 -20.93 -9.83
C TYR A 164 5.43 -19.48 -10.05
N LEU A 165 6.60 -19.11 -9.55
CA LEU A 165 7.18 -17.80 -9.77
C LEU A 165 8.43 -17.96 -10.67
N PRO A 166 8.50 -17.26 -11.81
CA PRO A 166 9.69 -17.30 -12.67
C PRO A 166 10.98 -17.02 -11.88
N LEU A 167 12.04 -17.79 -12.16
CA LEU A 167 13.36 -17.72 -11.51
C LEU A 167 13.40 -18.03 -9.99
N ILE A 168 12.26 -18.32 -9.35
CA ILE A 168 12.18 -18.75 -7.94
C ILE A 168 11.66 -20.19 -7.82
N GLY A 169 10.76 -20.59 -8.73
CA GLY A 169 10.17 -21.92 -8.82
C GLY A 169 8.82 -22.06 -8.12
N TRP A 170 8.38 -23.31 -7.98
CA TRP A 170 7.12 -23.69 -7.35
C TRP A 170 7.16 -23.54 -5.83
N MET A 171 6.07 -23.02 -5.26
CA MET A 171 5.88 -22.89 -3.82
C MET A 171 4.44 -23.19 -3.42
N ARG A 172 4.24 -23.82 -2.26
CA ARG A 172 2.91 -24.01 -1.70
C ARG A 172 2.42 -22.73 -1.01
N PHE A 173 1.12 -22.51 -0.99
CA PHE A 173 0.47 -21.50 -0.17
C PHE A 173 -0.70 -22.09 0.62
N TYR A 174 -1.07 -21.42 1.71
CA TYR A 174 -2.25 -21.80 2.48
C TYR A 174 -3.48 -21.38 1.69
N ASN A 175 -4.14 -22.36 1.07
CA ASN A 175 -5.34 -22.13 0.30
C ASN A 175 -6.54 -21.90 1.24
N SER A 176 -6.87 -20.63 1.47
CA SER A 176 -8.02 -20.23 2.30
C SER A 176 -9.30 -20.05 1.50
N ARG A 177 -9.22 -19.99 0.17
CA ARG A 177 -10.34 -19.80 -0.76
C ARG A 177 -9.91 -20.27 -2.15
N PRO A 178 -10.71 -21.08 -2.85
CA PRO A 178 -10.39 -21.43 -4.23
C PRO A 178 -10.47 -20.20 -5.12
N ILE A 179 -9.71 -20.21 -6.22
CA ILE A 179 -9.87 -19.22 -7.28
C ILE A 179 -11.04 -19.68 -8.14
N PRO A 180 -12.07 -18.85 -8.37
CA PRO A 180 -13.23 -19.26 -9.15
C PRO A 180 -12.82 -19.56 -10.60
N GLN A 181 -13.50 -20.52 -11.22
CA GLN A 181 -13.33 -20.84 -12.63
C GLN A 181 -13.75 -19.65 -13.50
N GLY A 182 -13.08 -19.42 -14.63
CA GLY A 182 -13.33 -18.28 -15.53
C GLY A 182 -12.54 -17.01 -15.20
N PHE A 183 -11.95 -16.90 -14.00
CA PHE A 183 -11.17 -15.72 -13.61
C PHE A 183 -9.74 -15.77 -14.15
N GLU A 184 -9.34 -14.70 -14.83
CA GLU A 184 -7.97 -14.51 -15.28
C GLU A 184 -7.09 -13.95 -14.17
N ILE A 185 -5.85 -14.44 -14.13
CA ILE A 185 -4.84 -13.93 -13.21
C ILE A 185 -4.17 -12.70 -13.83
N ARG A 186 -4.35 -11.55 -13.18
CA ARG A 186 -3.67 -10.31 -13.51
C ARG A 186 -2.36 -10.19 -12.73
N THR A 187 -2.22 -9.15 -11.93
CA THR A 187 -0.98 -8.84 -11.21
C THR A 187 -0.86 -9.71 -9.96
N VAL A 188 0.32 -10.32 -9.78
CA VAL A 188 0.64 -11.05 -8.55
C VAL A 188 1.65 -10.25 -7.73
N THR A 189 1.26 -9.86 -6.52
CA THR A 189 2.12 -9.10 -5.60
C THR A 189 2.62 -9.97 -4.47
N LEU A 190 3.93 -10.15 -4.37
CA LEU A 190 4.56 -10.76 -3.20
C LEU A 190 4.86 -9.70 -2.14
N ARG A 191 4.50 -9.97 -0.89
CA ARG A 191 4.74 -9.05 0.24
C ARG A 191 5.27 -9.79 1.47
N LYS A 192 6.38 -9.29 2.02
CA LYS A 192 6.96 -9.74 3.28
C LYS A 192 6.27 -9.09 4.48
N LYS A 193 5.59 -9.89 5.30
CA LYS A 193 5.02 -9.49 6.59
C LYS A 193 5.91 -10.00 7.75
N ALA A 194 5.57 -9.64 9.00
CA ALA A 194 6.39 -9.94 10.18
C ALA A 194 6.51 -11.44 10.54
N ASP A 195 5.67 -12.29 9.97
CA ASP A 195 5.57 -13.73 10.24
C ASP A 195 5.81 -14.58 8.97
N GLY A 196 6.18 -13.96 7.84
CA GLY A 196 6.45 -14.66 6.59
C GLY A 196 5.99 -13.92 5.34
N TRP A 197 6.02 -14.64 4.23
CA TRP A 197 5.67 -14.16 2.90
C TRP A 197 4.19 -14.38 2.58
N TYR A 198 3.62 -13.42 1.86
CA TYR A 198 2.24 -13.44 1.39
C TYR A 198 2.22 -13.14 -0.10
N THR A 199 1.31 -13.78 -0.82
CA THR A 199 0.98 -13.43 -2.20
C THR A 199 -0.40 -12.78 -2.24
N SER A 200 -0.55 -11.73 -3.04
CA SER A 200 -1.82 -11.09 -3.35
C SER A 200 -2.03 -11.24 -4.85
N ILE A 201 -3.03 -12.04 -5.23
CA ILE A 201 -3.34 -12.40 -6.61
C ILE A 201 -4.54 -11.55 -7.01
N LEU A 202 -4.32 -10.61 -7.94
CA LEU A 202 -5.41 -9.87 -8.56
C LEU A 202 -6.03 -10.77 -9.63
N ILE A 203 -7.29 -11.10 -9.47
CA ILE A 203 -8.07 -11.87 -10.43
C ILE A 203 -9.12 -10.96 -11.07
N ARG A 204 -9.43 -11.20 -12.34
CA ARG A 204 -10.51 -10.49 -13.03
C ARG A 204 -11.27 -11.43 -13.94
N ASP A 205 -12.57 -11.22 -13.97
CA ASP A 205 -13.48 -11.79 -14.96
C ASP A 205 -14.30 -10.63 -15.53
N ASP A 206 -14.34 -10.49 -16.85
CA ASP A 206 -15.08 -9.42 -17.54
C ASP A 206 -16.55 -9.76 -17.75
N SER A 207 -16.93 -11.05 -17.67
CA SER A 207 -18.31 -11.51 -17.83
C SER A 207 -19.17 -11.27 -16.58
N VAL A 208 -18.54 -11.24 -15.40
CA VAL A 208 -19.21 -11.02 -14.13
C VAL A 208 -19.19 -9.52 -13.82
N PRO A 209 -20.31 -8.83 -13.54
CA PRO A 209 -20.28 -7.43 -13.12
C PRO A 209 -19.48 -7.28 -11.82
N ASP A 210 -18.84 -6.12 -11.62
CA ASP A 210 -18.06 -5.89 -10.39
C ASP A 210 -18.91 -6.03 -9.12
N TYR A 211 -20.18 -5.65 -9.21
CA TYR A 211 -21.19 -5.82 -8.18
C TYR A 211 -22.53 -6.20 -8.82
N PRO A 212 -23.35 -7.07 -8.18
CA PRO A 212 -24.70 -7.32 -8.65
C PRO A 212 -25.54 -6.05 -8.57
N THR A 213 -26.56 -5.92 -9.42
CA THR A 213 -27.53 -4.83 -9.29
C THR A 213 -28.23 -4.90 -7.93
N PRO A 214 -28.46 -3.75 -7.27
CA PRO A 214 -29.22 -3.72 -6.03
C PRO A 214 -30.59 -4.34 -6.24
N LYS A 215 -30.96 -5.32 -5.42
CA LYS A 215 -32.33 -5.83 -5.36
C LYS A 215 -33.25 -4.77 -4.76
N GLU A 216 -34.56 -4.94 -4.94
CA GLU A 216 -35.56 -4.14 -4.23
C GLU A 216 -35.26 -4.10 -2.74
N VAL A 217 -35.28 -2.88 -2.18
CA VAL A 217 -34.89 -2.64 -0.79
C VAL A 217 -36.12 -2.77 0.08
N ASN A 218 -36.25 -3.91 0.76
CA ASN A 218 -37.34 -4.12 1.73
C ASN A 218 -36.91 -3.81 3.16
N THR A 219 -35.63 -4.00 3.47
CA THR A 219 -35.08 -3.85 4.82
C THR A 219 -33.88 -2.92 4.85
N ILE A 220 -33.91 -1.97 5.78
CA ILE A 220 -32.84 -0.99 5.98
C ILE A 220 -32.32 -1.11 7.42
N VAL A 221 -31.00 -1.18 7.59
CA VAL A 221 -30.37 -1.11 8.91
C VAL A 221 -29.40 0.07 8.96
N GLY A 222 -29.63 0.96 9.94
CA GLY A 222 -28.70 2.01 10.33
C GLY A 222 -27.62 1.45 11.24
N VAL A 223 -26.38 1.89 11.04
CA VAL A 223 -25.19 1.39 11.73
C VAL A 223 -24.44 2.58 12.33
N ASP A 224 -24.45 2.66 13.67
CA ASP A 224 -23.66 3.61 14.45
C ASP A 224 -22.35 2.95 14.93
N MET A 225 -21.26 3.72 14.92
CA MET A 225 -19.89 3.27 15.19
C MET A 225 -19.40 3.72 16.57
N GLY A 226 -19.40 2.80 17.53
CA GLY A 226 -19.02 3.10 18.91
C GLY A 226 -17.56 2.78 19.29
N LEU A 227 -17.17 3.16 20.51
CA LEU A 227 -15.92 2.75 21.16
C LEU A 227 -16.11 1.68 22.25
N THR A 228 -17.24 1.70 22.97
CA THR A 228 -17.68 0.70 23.95
C THR A 228 -18.07 -0.58 23.23
N LYS A 229 -19.19 -0.54 22.51
CA LYS A 229 -19.49 -1.45 21.43
C LYS A 229 -18.85 -0.90 20.16
N LEU A 230 -18.45 -1.77 19.26
CA LEU A 230 -17.88 -1.39 17.97
C LEU A 230 -18.96 -0.86 17.03
N VAL A 231 -20.14 -1.48 17.07
CA VAL A 231 -21.30 -1.15 16.25
C VAL A 231 -22.58 -1.28 17.09
N HIS A 232 -23.47 -0.30 16.94
CA HIS A 232 -24.89 -0.39 17.30
C HIS A 232 -25.72 -0.33 16.02
N CYS A 233 -26.68 -1.22 15.88
CA CYS A 233 -27.57 -1.25 14.72
C CYS A 233 -28.98 -0.79 15.12
N SER A 234 -29.71 -0.18 14.18
CA SER A 234 -31.09 0.26 14.39
C SER A 234 -32.08 -0.87 14.70
N ASP A 235 -31.72 -2.12 14.36
CA ASP A 235 -32.47 -3.34 14.71
C ASP A 235 -32.25 -3.79 16.17
N GLY A 236 -31.57 -2.97 16.99
CA GLY A 236 -31.23 -3.28 18.38
C GLY A 236 -30.01 -4.20 18.54
N SER A 237 -29.38 -4.65 17.45
CA SER A 237 -28.20 -5.51 17.56
C SER A 237 -26.91 -4.74 17.84
N GLU A 238 -26.06 -5.35 18.66
CA GLU A 238 -24.80 -4.74 19.09
C GLU A 238 -23.63 -5.68 18.89
N PHE A 239 -22.47 -5.11 18.56
CA PHE A 239 -21.23 -5.85 18.42
C PHE A 239 -20.15 -5.28 19.34
N ASP A 240 -19.58 -6.11 20.21
CA ASP A 240 -18.54 -5.67 21.15
C ASP A 240 -17.25 -5.19 20.49
N ASN A 241 -16.55 -4.25 21.11
CA ASN A 241 -15.22 -3.86 20.65
C ASN A 241 -14.13 -4.74 21.29
N PRO A 242 -13.41 -5.59 20.51
CA PRO A 242 -12.40 -6.50 21.05
C PRO A 242 -11.15 -5.79 21.60
N ARG A 243 -10.97 -4.49 21.33
CA ARG A 243 -9.90 -3.64 21.89
C ARG A 243 -8.51 -4.31 21.93
N PRO A 244 -8.04 -4.90 20.81
CA PRO A 244 -6.83 -5.74 20.80
C PRO A 244 -5.56 -4.97 21.17
N SER A 245 -5.55 -3.65 21.04
CA SER A 245 -4.43 -2.79 21.42
C SER A 245 -4.66 -2.03 22.72
N THR A 246 -5.90 -1.59 22.99
CA THR A 246 -6.22 -0.71 24.13
C THR A 246 -6.59 -1.43 25.42
N SER A 247 -6.86 -2.74 25.39
CA SER A 247 -7.06 -3.56 26.59
C SER A 247 -5.86 -3.50 27.56
N LYS A 248 -6.11 -3.70 28.87
CA LYS A 248 -5.07 -3.69 29.92
C LYS A 248 -3.93 -4.66 29.59
N LYS A 249 -4.27 -5.92 29.22
CA LYS A 249 -3.32 -6.96 28.80
C LYS A 249 -2.58 -6.57 27.52
N GLY A 250 -3.27 -6.00 26.54
CA GLY A 250 -2.67 -5.48 25.31
C GLY A 250 -1.63 -4.40 25.59
N LYS A 251 -2.00 -3.34 26.32
CA LYS A 251 -1.10 -2.25 26.70
C LYS A 251 0.13 -2.76 27.46
N ARG A 252 -0.06 -3.61 28.48
CA ARG A 252 1.04 -4.21 29.26
C ARG A 252 2.02 -4.98 28.37
N THR A 253 1.51 -5.85 27.51
CA THR A 253 2.34 -6.66 26.60
C THR A 253 3.15 -5.79 25.64
N LEU A 254 2.52 -4.76 25.06
CA LEU A 254 3.20 -3.84 24.15
C LEU A 254 4.30 -3.06 24.87
N LYS A 255 4.00 -2.51 26.06
CA LYS A 255 4.95 -1.77 26.89
C LYS A 255 6.17 -2.62 27.23
N ILE A 256 5.98 -3.88 27.63
CA ILE A 256 7.08 -4.81 27.92
C ILE A 256 7.95 -5.03 26.70
N ARG A 257 7.36 -5.31 25.53
CA ARG A 257 8.12 -5.55 24.29
C ARG A 257 8.87 -4.31 23.81
N GLN A 258 8.25 -3.13 23.89
CA GLN A 258 8.90 -1.86 23.57
C GLN A 258 10.06 -1.56 24.51
N ARG A 259 9.90 -1.76 25.83
CA ARG A 259 10.98 -1.58 26.83
C ARG A 259 12.14 -2.54 26.58
N ARG A 260 11.85 -3.82 26.28
CA ARG A 260 12.87 -4.81 25.91
C ARG A 260 13.65 -4.37 24.68
N LEU A 261 12.96 -3.92 23.63
CA LEU A 261 13.60 -3.42 22.41
C LEU A 261 14.49 -2.19 22.67
N SER A 262 13.99 -1.23 23.44
CA SER A 262 14.70 0.03 23.74
C SER A 262 15.99 -0.18 24.52
N ARG A 263 16.04 -1.20 25.37
CA ARG A 263 17.23 -1.55 26.17
C ARG A 263 18.32 -2.29 25.39
N LYS A 264 18.06 -2.73 24.14
CA LYS A 264 19.07 -3.42 23.33
C LYS A 264 19.93 -2.42 22.55
N LYS A 265 21.24 -2.68 22.47
CA LYS A 265 22.20 -1.90 21.66
C LYS A 265 21.69 -1.74 20.23
N LYS A 266 21.68 -0.50 19.72
CA LYS A 266 21.33 -0.19 18.32
C LYS A 266 22.22 -1.02 17.38
N GLY A 267 21.67 -1.50 16.27
CA GLY A 267 22.38 -2.38 15.32
C GLY A 267 22.57 -3.85 15.73
N SER A 268 22.51 -4.19 17.02
CA SER A 268 22.78 -5.57 17.47
C SER A 268 21.79 -6.61 16.94
N ALA A 269 22.26 -7.85 16.74
CA ALA A 269 21.42 -9.00 16.38
C ALA A 269 20.29 -9.22 17.39
N ASN A 270 20.55 -9.00 18.69
CA ASN A 270 19.56 -9.10 19.76
C ASN A 270 18.45 -8.05 19.63
N ARG A 271 18.78 -6.81 19.23
CA ARG A 271 17.77 -5.78 18.93
C ARG A 271 16.92 -6.19 17.73
N LYS A 272 17.52 -6.74 16.67
CA LYS A 272 16.79 -7.25 15.49
C LYS A 272 15.80 -8.37 15.88
N LYS A 273 16.23 -9.32 16.73
CA LYS A 273 15.36 -10.38 17.27
C LYS A 273 14.16 -9.81 18.05
N GLU A 274 14.37 -8.86 18.96
CA GLU A 274 13.27 -8.24 19.71
C GLU A 274 12.36 -7.36 18.82
N ALA A 275 12.92 -6.67 17.82
CA ALA A 275 12.15 -5.90 16.86
C ALA A 275 11.21 -6.80 16.05
N GLN A 276 11.67 -8.00 15.66
CA GLN A 276 10.83 -8.99 14.99
C GLN A 276 9.69 -9.48 15.89
N LYS A 277 9.95 -9.72 17.18
CA LYS A 277 8.90 -10.11 18.15
C LYS A 277 7.85 -9.00 18.30
N LEU A 278 8.28 -7.74 18.37
CA LEU A 278 7.38 -6.58 18.42
C LEU A 278 6.55 -6.46 17.13
N ALA A 279 7.18 -6.63 15.96
CA ALA A 279 6.49 -6.60 14.67
C ALA A 279 5.43 -7.71 14.55
N ARG A 280 5.73 -8.92 15.03
CA ARG A 280 4.77 -10.04 15.09
C ARG A 280 3.58 -9.72 16.01
N LEU A 281 3.82 -9.05 17.14
CA LEU A 281 2.75 -8.61 18.03
C LEU A 281 1.82 -7.58 17.34
N HIS A 282 2.38 -6.58 16.67
CA HIS A 282 1.59 -5.60 15.91
C HIS A 282 0.77 -6.27 14.82
N LYS A 283 1.39 -7.20 14.07
CA LYS A 283 0.70 -7.97 13.05
C LYS A 283 -0.47 -8.78 13.64
N LYS A 284 -0.24 -9.53 14.72
CA LYS A 284 -1.29 -10.32 15.40
C LYS A 284 -2.50 -9.45 15.81
N ARG A 285 -2.26 -8.22 16.26
CA ARG A 285 -3.34 -7.27 16.58
C ARG A 285 -4.11 -6.82 15.36
N ALA A 286 -3.40 -6.46 14.29
CA ALA A 286 -4.01 -6.06 13.04
C ALA A 286 -4.85 -7.20 12.44
N ASP A 287 -4.34 -8.44 12.46
CA ASP A 287 -5.05 -9.61 11.95
C ASP A 287 -6.31 -9.90 12.79
N LYS A 288 -6.21 -9.88 14.13
CA LYS A 288 -7.36 -10.04 15.03
C LYS A 288 -8.45 -9.00 14.78
N ARG A 289 -8.07 -7.73 14.69
CA ARG A 289 -9.00 -6.64 14.37
C ARG A 289 -9.65 -6.88 13.03
N SER A 290 -8.84 -7.21 12.02
CA SER A 290 -9.33 -7.36 10.66
C SER A 290 -10.32 -8.52 10.53
N ALA A 291 -10.01 -9.66 11.17
CA ALA A 291 -10.89 -10.83 11.20
C ALA A 291 -12.23 -10.53 11.89
N TYR A 292 -12.19 -9.88 13.06
CA TYR A 292 -13.42 -9.50 13.77
C TYR A 292 -14.28 -8.53 12.95
N GLN A 293 -13.68 -7.53 12.32
CA GLN A 293 -14.41 -6.61 11.44
C GLN A 293 -15.06 -7.31 10.24
N TRP A 294 -14.40 -8.31 9.64
CA TRP A 294 -15.02 -9.10 8.56
C TRP A 294 -16.20 -9.93 9.05
N LEU A 295 -16.09 -10.50 10.26
CA LEU A 295 -17.20 -11.19 10.92
C LEU A 295 -18.39 -10.25 11.14
N VAL A 296 -18.15 -9.07 11.71
CA VAL A 296 -19.18 -8.05 11.95
C VAL A 296 -19.81 -7.58 10.64
N ALA A 297 -19.00 -7.20 9.65
CA ALA A 297 -19.49 -6.77 8.34
C ALA A 297 -20.36 -7.84 7.68
N SER A 298 -19.94 -9.11 7.71
CA SER A 298 -20.74 -10.22 7.16
C SER A 298 -22.05 -10.42 7.92
N LYS A 299 -22.09 -10.20 9.24
CA LYS A 299 -23.32 -10.32 10.04
C LYS A 299 -24.29 -9.18 9.73
N ILE A 300 -23.82 -7.95 9.63
CA ILE A 300 -24.64 -6.78 9.28
C ILE A 300 -25.22 -6.96 7.87
N VAL A 301 -24.38 -7.28 6.88
CA VAL A 301 -24.81 -7.43 5.48
C VAL A 301 -25.82 -8.56 5.31
N ARG A 302 -25.81 -9.60 6.14
CA ARG A 302 -26.82 -10.67 6.07
C ARG A 302 -28.20 -10.24 6.55
N LYS A 303 -28.31 -9.20 7.37
CA LYS A 303 -29.55 -8.81 8.05
C LYS A 303 -30.46 -7.87 7.26
N ALA A 304 -29.89 -7.08 6.34
CA ALA A 304 -30.62 -6.02 5.66
C ALA A 304 -30.28 -5.94 4.17
N ASP A 305 -31.19 -5.45 3.35
CA ASP A 305 -30.99 -5.26 1.90
C ASP A 305 -30.30 -3.94 1.58
N ALA A 306 -30.50 -2.94 2.46
CA ALA A 306 -29.75 -1.69 2.46
C ALA A 306 -29.14 -1.39 3.83
N ILE A 307 -27.95 -0.79 3.80
CA ILE A 307 -27.18 -0.46 5.00
C ILE A 307 -26.84 1.02 4.96
N SER A 308 -27.21 1.74 6.01
CA SER A 308 -26.85 3.13 6.21
C SER A 308 -25.80 3.24 7.30
N VAL A 309 -24.75 4.03 7.06
CA VAL A 309 -23.69 4.32 8.04
C VAL A 309 -23.45 5.82 8.07
N GLU A 310 -23.17 6.38 9.24
CA GLU A 310 -22.78 7.79 9.36
C GLU A 310 -21.50 8.13 8.57
N ASP A 311 -21.50 9.26 7.86
CA ASP A 311 -20.30 9.83 7.24
C ASP A 311 -19.43 10.59 8.25
N LEU A 312 -18.92 9.84 9.23
CA LEU A 312 -18.06 10.40 10.26
C LEU A 312 -16.78 11.00 9.65
N ASN A 313 -16.47 12.25 10.00
CA ASN A 313 -15.17 12.86 9.71
C ASN A 313 -14.06 12.30 10.64
N ILE A 314 -13.75 11.02 10.46
CA ILE A 314 -12.78 10.26 11.28
C ILE A 314 -11.39 10.92 11.24
N LYS A 315 -11.01 11.52 10.10
CA LYS A 315 -9.74 12.25 9.96
C LYS A 315 -9.71 13.47 10.88
N GLY A 316 -10.76 14.27 10.87
CA GLY A 316 -10.92 15.43 11.76
C GLY A 316 -10.96 15.05 13.24
N MET A 317 -11.73 14.01 13.59
CA MET A 317 -11.82 13.51 14.97
C MET A 317 -10.45 13.11 15.53
N LYS A 318 -9.59 12.51 14.69
CA LYS A 318 -8.25 12.08 15.07
C LYS A 318 -7.18 13.17 14.95
N ALA A 319 -7.51 14.32 14.36
CA ALA A 319 -6.55 15.40 14.15
C ALA A 319 -5.97 15.90 15.49
N ARG A 320 -4.70 16.30 15.48
CA ARG A 320 -4.05 16.88 16.65
C ARG A 320 -4.69 18.24 16.96
N CYS A 321 -4.90 18.55 18.24
CA CYS A 321 -5.30 19.89 18.65
C CYS A 321 -4.22 20.89 18.21
N LYS A 322 -4.65 22.03 17.67
CA LYS A 322 -3.73 23.13 17.31
C LYS A 322 -3.02 23.62 18.58
N PRO A 323 -1.70 23.89 18.53
CA PRO A 323 -1.01 24.51 19.66
C PRO A 323 -1.62 25.88 19.94
N LYS A 324 -1.76 26.23 21.22
CA LYS A 324 -2.20 27.56 21.67
C LYS A 324 -0.99 28.28 22.26
N PRO A 325 -0.35 29.21 21.56
CA PRO A 325 0.74 30.00 22.15
C PRO A 325 0.21 30.80 23.35
N ASP A 326 1.08 31.08 24.31
CA ASP A 326 0.80 31.92 25.47
C ASP A 326 1.13 33.38 25.11
N ASP A 327 0.13 34.25 25.10
CA ASP A 327 0.27 35.66 24.72
C ASP A 327 1.09 36.45 25.75
N VAL A 328 1.19 35.96 27.00
CA VAL A 328 1.89 36.63 28.10
C VAL A 328 3.34 36.14 28.24
N LYS A 329 3.60 34.87 27.91
CA LYS A 329 4.95 34.27 27.99
C LYS A 329 5.39 33.76 26.63
N GLN A 330 6.11 34.60 25.89
CA GLN A 330 6.69 34.24 24.59
C GLN A 330 7.46 32.90 24.67
N GLY A 331 7.14 31.98 23.75
CA GLY A 331 7.74 30.65 23.67
C GLY A 331 7.07 29.56 24.52
N ARG A 332 6.05 29.88 25.33
CA ARG A 332 5.24 28.88 26.04
C ARG A 332 3.91 28.61 25.32
N PHE A 333 3.34 27.43 25.59
CA PHE A 333 2.06 27.01 25.03
C PHE A 333 1.06 26.69 26.14
N LEU A 334 -0.16 27.20 26.01
CA LEU A 334 -1.29 26.90 26.88
C LEU A 334 -1.79 25.46 26.68
N LYS A 335 -2.50 24.94 27.69
CA LYS A 335 -3.14 23.62 27.61
C LYS A 335 -4.23 23.65 26.52
N ASN A 336 -4.12 22.75 25.55
CA ASN A 336 -5.04 22.67 24.40
C ASN A 336 -5.87 21.36 24.35
N GLY A 337 -5.97 20.64 25.48
CA GLY A 337 -6.73 19.38 25.57
C GLY A 337 -6.10 18.17 24.85
N GLN A 338 -4.90 18.31 24.28
CA GLN A 338 -4.26 17.24 23.50
C GLN A 338 -3.97 15.96 24.31
N SER A 339 -3.73 16.09 25.61
CA SER A 339 -3.49 14.95 26.52
C SER A 339 -4.71 14.03 26.63
N ALA A 340 -5.90 14.62 26.86
CA ALA A 340 -7.17 13.89 26.90
C ALA A 340 -7.50 13.27 25.53
N LYS A 341 -7.35 14.07 24.45
CA LYS A 341 -7.60 13.62 23.07
C LYS A 341 -6.69 12.46 22.64
N ARG A 342 -5.47 12.36 23.18
CA ARG A 342 -4.54 11.25 22.88
C ARG A 342 -5.12 9.90 23.27
N GLY A 343 -5.87 9.81 24.37
CA GLY A 343 -6.55 8.59 24.80
C GLY A 343 -7.61 8.17 23.80
N LEU A 344 -8.49 9.11 23.47
CA LEU A 344 -9.56 8.93 22.48
C LEU A 344 -9.02 8.51 21.11
N ASN A 345 -8.01 9.22 20.58
CA ASN A 345 -7.39 8.92 19.29
C ASN A 345 -6.82 7.49 19.21
N ARG A 346 -6.30 6.97 20.32
CA ARG A 346 -5.82 5.58 20.41
C ARG A 346 -6.97 4.58 20.34
N SER A 347 -8.08 4.86 21.03
CA SER A 347 -9.28 4.02 20.99
C SER A 347 -9.92 4.01 19.61
N ILE A 348 -10.10 5.18 18.98
CA ILE A 348 -10.58 5.29 17.59
C ILE A 348 -9.67 4.53 16.63
N SER A 349 -8.34 4.65 16.79
CA SER A 349 -7.39 3.91 15.95
C SER A 349 -7.41 2.40 16.17
N ASP A 350 -7.81 1.94 17.36
CA ASP A 350 -7.93 0.51 17.65
C ASP A 350 -9.26 -0.08 17.17
N ALA A 351 -10.35 0.69 17.21
CA ALA A 351 -11.63 0.34 16.60
C ALA A 351 -11.54 0.32 15.06
N SER A 352 -10.81 1.29 14.49
CA SER A 352 -10.54 1.39 13.05
C SER A 352 -11.82 1.45 12.21
N TRP A 353 -12.73 2.35 12.58
CA TRP A 353 -14.06 2.50 11.94
C TRP A 353 -13.99 2.61 10.42
N GLY A 354 -13.11 3.46 9.86
CA GLY A 354 -13.01 3.61 8.40
C GLY A 354 -12.76 2.27 7.67
N THR A 355 -11.89 1.42 8.20
CA THR A 355 -11.65 0.09 7.62
C THR A 355 -12.81 -0.88 7.80
N LEU A 356 -13.66 -0.67 8.80
CA LEU A 356 -14.88 -1.46 8.98
C LEU A 356 -15.95 -1.00 7.97
N ILE A 357 -16.12 0.31 7.79
CA ILE A 357 -17.01 0.91 6.78
C ILE A 357 -16.64 0.40 5.38
N GLU A 358 -15.35 0.45 5.00
CA GLU A 358 -14.87 -0.08 3.72
C GLU A 358 -15.21 -1.57 3.54
N LYS A 359 -15.16 -2.37 4.61
CA LYS A 359 -15.50 -3.81 4.56
C LYS A 359 -16.99 -4.05 4.46
N ILE A 360 -17.81 -3.26 5.15
CA ILE A 360 -19.28 -3.31 5.04
C ILE A 360 -19.66 -2.95 3.61
N GLN A 361 -19.15 -1.84 3.09
CA GLN A 361 -19.37 -1.40 1.71
C GLN A 361 -18.98 -2.50 0.71
N TYR A 362 -17.79 -3.07 0.85
CA TYR A 362 -17.36 -4.17 -0.03
C TYR A 362 -18.26 -5.40 0.09
N ALA A 363 -18.65 -5.80 1.30
CA ALA A 363 -19.47 -6.99 1.52
C ALA A 363 -20.92 -6.79 1.04
N ALA A 364 -21.48 -5.60 1.22
CA ALA A 364 -22.78 -5.18 0.70
C ALA A 364 -22.77 -5.22 -0.83
N ALA A 365 -21.80 -4.54 -1.43
CA ALA A 365 -21.65 -4.50 -2.88
C ALA A 365 -21.43 -5.91 -3.46
N LYS A 366 -20.63 -6.76 -2.83
CA LYS A 366 -20.47 -8.17 -3.23
C LYS A 366 -21.78 -8.96 -3.18
N SER A 367 -22.70 -8.61 -2.28
CA SER A 367 -23.98 -9.29 -2.09
C SER A 367 -25.13 -8.67 -2.87
N GLY A 368 -24.88 -7.63 -3.68
CA GLY A 368 -25.93 -6.91 -4.43
C GLY A 368 -26.83 -6.08 -3.52
N LYS A 369 -26.28 -5.54 -2.43
CA LYS A 369 -27.00 -4.78 -1.41
C LYS A 369 -26.60 -3.33 -1.45
N SER A 370 -27.56 -2.43 -1.21
CA SER A 370 -27.34 -0.99 -1.24
C SER A 370 -26.58 -0.53 0.00
N PHE A 371 -25.68 0.44 -0.19
CA PHE A 371 -24.88 1.01 0.88
C PHE A 371 -24.92 2.53 0.79
N PHE A 372 -25.32 3.17 1.88
CA PHE A 372 -25.46 4.62 1.97
C PHE A 372 -24.58 5.17 3.09
N LYS A 373 -24.00 6.34 2.83
CA LYS A 373 -23.38 7.16 3.86
C LYS A 373 -24.28 8.35 4.11
N VAL A 374 -24.60 8.59 5.37
CA VAL A 374 -25.56 9.62 5.81
C VAL A 374 -24.90 10.62 6.73
#